data_AF-A0AAU9CW42-F1
#
_entry.id   AF-A0AAU9CW42-F1
#
_cell.length_a   1.000
_cell.length_b   1.000
_cell.length_c   1.000
_cell.angle_alpha   90.00
_cell.angle_beta   90.00
_cell.angle_gamma   90.00
#
_symmetry.space_group_name_H-M   'P 1'
#
loop_
_entity.id
_entity.type
_entity.pdbx_description
1 polymer ?
#
loop_
_entity_poly.entity_id
_entity_poly.type
_entity_poly.pdbx_seq_one_letter_code
_entity_poly.pdbx_strand_id
1 'polypeptide(L)' 'MEGLTDVVLGMKHIWGYCYTQLTDVEQEQNGLYNYDRSPKFKDAKRLRKIFSKEPGHTSVQ' A
#
# COMPACT_ATOMS: atom_id res chain seq x y z
N MET A 1 -7.66 0.95 -0.42
CA MET A 1 -6.20 1.09 -0.67
C MET A 1 -5.92 2.10 -1.77
N GLU A 2 -6.49 1.94 -2.98
CA GLU A 2 -6.24 2.84 -4.12
C GLU A 2 -6.50 4.32 -3.83
N GLY A 3 -7.72 4.70 -3.43
CA GLY A 3 -8.03 6.12 -3.19
C GLY A 3 -7.16 6.80 -2.13
N LEU A 4 -6.80 6.09 -1.05
CA LEU A 4 -5.89 6.63 -0.03
C LEU A 4 -4.47 6.78 -0.58
N THR A 5 -4.00 5.81 -1.34
CA THR A 5 -2.69 5.88 -2.01
C THR A 5 -2.62 7.09 -2.95
N ASP A 6 -3.68 7.30 -3.74
CA ASP A 6 -3.76 8.41 -4.69
C ASP A 6 -3.76 9.77 -3.99
N VAL A 7 -4.50 9.91 -2.88
CA VAL A 7 -4.49 11.14 -2.07
C VAL A 7 -3.09 11.41 -1.51
N VAL A 8 -2.46 10.41 -0.89
CA VAL A 8 -1.15 10.58 -0.25
C VAL A 8 -0.07 10.93 -1.28
N LEU A 9 -0.03 10.23 -2.42
CA LEU A 9 0.94 10.48 -3.50
C LEU A 9 0.65 11.76 -4.31
N GLY A 10 -0.53 12.35 -4.16
CA GLY A 10 -0.90 13.63 -4.76
C GLY A 10 -0.52 14.84 -3.91
N MET A 11 -0.12 14.65 -2.65
CA MET A 11 0.25 15.75 -1.76
C MET A 11 1.67 16.24 -2.05
N LYS A 12 1.81 17.50 -2.46
CA LYS A 12 3.09 18.14 -2.83
C LYS A 12 4.24 17.95 -1.82
N HIS A 13 3.91 17.84 -0.53
CA HIS A 13 4.88 17.77 0.56
C HIS A 13 5.10 16.36 1.12
N ILE A 14 4.48 15.32 0.53
CA ILE A 14 4.65 13.93 0.95
C ILE A 14 5.39 13.15 -0.13
N TRP A 15 6.55 12.60 0.19
CA TRP A 15 7.36 11.86 -0.79
C TRP A 15 6.99 10.37 -0.92
N GLY A 16 6.18 9.84 0.00
CA GLY A 16 5.79 8.44 0.01
C GLY A 16 5.11 8.03 1.31
N TYR A 17 4.83 6.74 1.41
CA TYR A 17 4.21 6.14 2.60
C TYR A 17 4.76 4.73 2.84
N CYS A 18 4.60 4.26 4.07
CA CYS A 18 4.86 2.88 4.45
C CYS A 18 3.53 2.21 4.76
N TYR A 19 3.24 1.06 4.14
CA TYR A 19 2.16 0.19 4.59
C TYR A 19 2.68 -0.65 5.77
N THR A 20 2.16 -0.42 6.96
CA THR A 20 2.51 -1.20 8.15
C THR A 20 1.75 -2.51 8.12
N GLN A 21 2.42 -3.61 8.47
CA GLN A 21 1.87 -4.98 8.60
C GLN A 21 1.67 -5.71 7.26
N LEU A 22 2.68 -6.47 6.88
CA LEU A 22 2.57 -7.38 5.73
C LEU A 22 1.60 -8.54 6.01
N THR A 23 1.59 -9.06 7.24
CA THR A 23 0.73 -10.18 7.66
C THR A 23 -0.12 -9.73 8.84
N ASP A 24 -1.22 -10.44 9.07
CA ASP A 24 -1.93 -10.34 10.34
C ASP A 24 -0.99 -10.67 11.51
N VAL A 25 -1.30 -10.08 12.67
CA VAL A 25 -0.74 -10.42 13.98
C VAL A 25 -1.88 -10.87 14.90
N GLU A 26 -1.58 -11.28 16.14
CA GLU A 26 -2.51 -11.99 17.02
C GLU A 26 -3.88 -11.30 17.14
N GLN A 27 -3.92 -10.00 17.44
CA GLN A 27 -5.17 -9.23 17.55
C GLN A 27 -5.51 -8.42 16.29
N GLU A 28 -4.52 -8.02 15.50
CA GLU A 28 -4.73 -7.14 14.34
C GLU A 28 -4.76 -7.93 13.03
N GLN A 29 -5.93 -7.90 12.37
CA GLN A 29 -6.21 -8.69 11.17
C GLN A 29 -6.21 -7.82 9.89
N ASN A 30 -5.43 -6.75 9.88
CA ASN A 30 -5.30 -5.75 8.82
C ASN A 30 -4.11 -6.00 7.88
N GLY A 31 -3.45 -7.15 7.98
CA GLY A 31 -2.33 -7.53 7.12
C GLY A 31 -2.74 -7.74 5.66
N LEU A 32 -1.77 -7.63 4.76
CA LEU A 32 -1.97 -8.00 3.34
C LEU A 32 -2.09 -9.52 3.16
N TYR A 33 -1.51 -10.28 4.07
CA TYR A 33 -1.53 -11.74 4.14
C TYR A 33 -2.13 -12.17 5.48
N ASN A 34 -2.64 -13.39 5.53
CA ASN A 34 -3.07 -14.00 6.79
C ASN A 34 -1.86 -14.23 7.72
N TYR A 35 -2.14 -14.59 8.97
CA TYR A 35 -1.12 -14.88 9.99
C TYR A 35 -0.09 -15.94 9.53
N ASP A 36 -0.54 -16.96 8.79
CA ASP A 36 0.28 -18.02 8.20
C ASP A 36 0.96 -17.63 6.88
N ARG A 37 0.92 -16.35 6.51
CA ARG A 37 1.40 -15.78 5.24
C ARG A 37 0.65 -16.26 4.00
N SER A 38 -0.49 -16.94 4.14
CA SER A 38 -1.34 -17.27 3.00
C SER A 38 -1.97 -15.99 2.40
N PRO A 39 -2.20 -15.94 1.08
CA PRO A 39 -2.77 -14.75 0.45
C PRO A 39 -4.18 -14.44 0.96
N LYS A 40 -4.39 -13.21 1.43
CA LYS A 40 -5.71 -12.73 1.86
C LYS A 40 -6.55 -12.21 0.69
N PHE A 41 -5.87 -11.66 -0.31
CA PHE A 41 -6.47 -11.11 -1.51
C PHE A 41 -6.26 -12.05 -2.70
N LYS A 42 -7.33 -12.32 -3.46
CA LYS A 42 -7.27 -13.17 -4.65
C LYS A 42 -6.45 -12.54 -5.79
N ASP A 43 -6.38 -11.20 -5.82
CA ASP A 43 -5.73 -10.45 -6.89
C ASP A 43 -4.51 -9.68 -6.37
N ALA A 44 -3.38 -10.38 -6.30
CA ALA A 44 -2.09 -9.77 -5.97
C ALA A 44 -1.62 -8.75 -7.02
N LYS A 45 -2.05 -8.88 -8.28
CA LYS A 45 -1.66 -7.94 -9.35
C LYS A 45 -2.27 -6.56 -9.11
N ARG A 46 -3.52 -6.51 -8.63
CA ARG A 46 -4.16 -5.25 -8.23
C ARG A 46 -3.44 -4.57 -7.06
N LEU A 47 -3.05 -5.32 -6.03
CA LEU A 47 -2.28 -4.78 -4.91
C LEU A 47 -0.94 -4.19 -5.38
N ARG A 48 -0.21 -4.93 -6.24
CA ARG A 48 1.02 -4.43 -6.86
C ARG A 48 0.79 -3.15 -7.65
N LYS A 49 -0.28 -3.10 -8.46
CA LYS A 49 -0.63 -1.89 -9.23
C LYS A 49 -0.85 -0.67 -8.33
N ILE A 50 -1.45 -0.85 -7.16
CA ILE A 50 -1.70 0.24 -6.20
C ILE A 50 -0.39 0.65 -5.51
N PHE A 51 0.36 -0.31 -4.96
CA PHE A 51 1.54 0.00 -4.14
C PHE A 51 2.81 0.31 -4.93
N SER A 52 2.82 0.10 -6.25
CA SER A 52 3.91 0.51 -7.15
C SER A 52 3.65 1.84 -7.87
N LYS A 53 2.63 2.62 -7.46
CA LYS A 53 2.41 3.97 -7.99
C LYS A 53 3.54 4.91 -7.56
N GLU A 54 3.97 5.79 -8.46
CA GLU A 54 4.96 6.83 -8.16
C GLU A 54 4.27 8.15 -7.77
N PRO A 55 4.88 8.99 -6.91
CA PRO A 55 4.34 10.30 -6.57
C PRO A 55 4.22 11.22 -7.79
N GLY A 56 3.12 11.96 -7.89
CA GLY A 56 2.83 12.81 -9.05
C GLY A 56 3.70 14.08 -9.16
N HIS A 57 4.43 14.42 -8.10
CA HIS A 57 5.30 15.60 -8.01
C HIS A 57 6.79 15.27 -8.17
N THR A 58 7.14 14.09 -8.70
CA THR A 58 8.54 13.66 -8.92
C THR A 58 9.23 14.39 -10.09
N SER A 59 8.65 15.49 -10.57
CA SER A 59 9.34 16.42 -11.47
C SER A 59 10.43 17.12 -10.67
N VAL A 60 11.67 16.67 -10.88
CA VAL A 60 12.90 17.39 -10.54
C VAL A 60 12.71 18.87 -10.93
N GLN A 61 12.73 19.77 -9.94
CA GLN A 61 13.12 21.16 -10.15
C GLN A 61 14.64 21.24 -10.10
#